data_AF-A0A2V4E981-F1
#
_entry.id   AF-A0A2V4E981-F1
#
_cell.length_a   1.000
_cell.length_b   1.000
_cell.length_c   1.000
_cell.angle_alpha   90.00
_cell.angle_beta   90.00
_cell.angle_gamma   90.00
#
_symmetry.space_group_name_H-M   'P 1'
#
loop_
_entity.id
_entity.type
_entity.pdbx_description
1 polymer ?
#
loop_
_entity_poly.entity_id
_entity_poly.type
_entity_poly.pdbx_seq_one_letter_code
_entity_poly.pdbx_strand_id
1 'polypeptide(L)'
;MKDLKVLALLLLASLALAGCEEKNQEYYSKHIDSAKEKLNECDKTLYKAMKENDEKLFTKTTQDPECLAADSAITEDRKQQEKLEQERKEAEQKQALETELTAIKNQVAGKSWQESINEYLKVDECNALFSTRSPKCKAWKIIYNEKVDEGKKELIKLPFEGIKEQMGSLCKLDKRPNSNCSVAELVLEEKAKEDLANADIQTVEAKKSIYCAEDIYSSNACRKSWEDAWDRESDKHVKFFTENDEEFINTFNSCADKIAALDAQKLEWSQKNNLERQITNTFPCYQAKMAYSKRGMGYSVRFEKKIEK
;
A
#
# COMPACT_ATOMS: atom_id res chain seq x y z
N MET A 1 -85.82 40.51 -10.90
CA MET A 1 -86.13 40.36 -9.46
C MET A 1 -84.80 40.12 -8.77
N LYS A 2 -84.31 41.14 -8.06
CA LYS A 2 -84.38 41.24 -6.59
C LYS A 2 -83.48 40.17 -5.96
N ASP A 3 -82.28 40.56 -5.58
CA ASP A 3 -81.92 40.96 -4.20
C ASP A 3 -81.64 39.70 -3.35
N LEU A 4 -80.39 39.41 -2.98
CA LEU A 4 -79.53 40.07 -1.98
C LEU A 4 -79.54 39.25 -0.68
N LYS A 5 -78.34 39.05 -0.13
CA LYS A 5 -77.98 38.68 1.26
C LYS A 5 -77.99 37.19 1.61
N VAL A 6 -77.08 36.64 2.42
CA VAL A 6 -75.80 37.00 3.09
C VAL A 6 -75.36 35.68 3.77
N LEU A 7 -74.08 35.58 4.18
CA LEU A 7 -73.41 34.50 4.95
C LEU A 7 -72.82 33.36 4.10
N ALA A 8 -71.51 33.08 4.05
CA ALA A 8 -70.45 33.37 5.01
C ALA A 8 -69.13 33.72 4.29
N LEU A 9 -68.94 35.02 4.05
CA LEU A 9 -67.63 35.66 3.94
C LEU A 9 -67.18 35.97 5.37
N LEU A 10 -66.42 35.08 5.98
CA LEU A 10 -65.75 35.29 7.27
C LEU A 10 -64.54 34.35 7.39
N LEU A 11 -63.54 34.60 6.55
CA LEU A 11 -62.13 34.39 6.86
C LEU A 11 -61.48 35.75 6.60
N LEU A 12 -61.65 36.68 7.55
CA LEU A 12 -60.57 37.07 8.47
C LEU A 12 -59.32 37.43 7.63
N ALA A 13 -59.26 38.62 7.04
CA ALA A 13 -58.79 39.82 7.74
C ALA A 13 -57.55 39.54 8.62
N SER A 14 -56.46 39.11 7.99
CA SER A 14 -55.10 39.17 8.54
C SER A 14 -54.06 39.44 7.44
N LEU A 15 -54.36 40.40 6.56
CA LEU A 15 -53.36 41.11 5.78
C LEU A 15 -53.28 42.53 6.37
N ALA A 16 -52.05 42.96 6.67
CA ALA A 16 -51.66 44.22 7.31
C ALA A 16 -51.58 44.22 8.85
N LEU A 17 -50.85 43.24 9.40
CA LEU A 17 -49.85 43.52 10.43
C LEU A 17 -48.47 43.33 9.79
N ALA A 18 -48.12 44.18 8.82
CA ALA A 18 -46.71 44.40 8.48
C ALA A 18 -46.12 45.28 9.58
N GLY A 19 -46.00 44.71 10.78
CA GLY A 19 -44.98 45.16 11.72
C GLY A 19 -43.63 44.97 11.04
N CYS A 20 -42.67 45.83 11.37
CA CYS A 20 -41.26 45.62 11.04
C CYS A 20 -40.80 44.32 11.72
N GLU A 21 -41.13 43.17 11.14
CA GLU A 21 -40.61 41.89 11.59
C GLU A 21 -39.29 41.71 10.87
N GLU A 22 -38.21 41.82 11.63
CA GLU A 22 -36.85 41.63 11.12
C GLU A 22 -36.80 40.28 10.39
N LYS A 23 -36.40 40.32 9.12
CA LYS A 23 -36.28 39.11 8.30
C LYS A 23 -35.24 38.19 8.95
N ASN A 24 -35.70 37.02 9.39
CA ASN A 24 -34.87 36.04 10.06
C ASN A 24 -34.15 35.11 9.07
N GLN A 25 -33.33 34.22 9.60
CA GLN A 25 -32.54 33.27 8.80
C GLN A 25 -33.42 32.36 7.96
N GLU A 26 -34.56 31.88 8.48
CA GLU A 26 -35.46 30.99 7.73
C GLU A 26 -36.03 31.67 6.47
N TYR A 27 -36.40 32.95 6.58
CA TYR A 27 -36.81 33.74 5.43
C TYR A 27 -35.68 33.81 4.39
N TYR A 28 -34.47 34.19 4.81
CA TYR A 28 -33.33 34.34 3.91
C TYR A 28 -32.87 33.01 3.29
N SER A 29 -32.93 31.88 4.01
CA SER A 29 -32.61 30.56 3.47
C SER A 29 -33.56 30.11 2.36
N LYS A 30 -34.81 30.61 2.34
CA LYS A 30 -35.77 30.37 1.24
C LYS A 30 -35.67 31.41 0.12
N HIS A 31 -34.96 32.51 0.36
CA HIS A 31 -34.85 33.67 -0.53
C HIS A 31 -33.40 34.17 -0.61
N ILE A 32 -32.51 33.32 -1.12
CA ILE A 32 -31.06 33.59 -1.14
C ILE A 32 -30.69 34.88 -1.89
N ASP A 33 -31.43 35.25 -2.93
CA ASP A 33 -31.16 36.52 -3.63
C ASP A 33 -31.47 37.73 -2.74
N SER A 34 -32.55 37.67 -1.94
CA SER A 34 -32.84 38.67 -0.92
C SER A 34 -31.75 38.70 0.18
N ALA A 35 -31.18 37.54 0.52
CA ALA A 35 -30.07 37.46 1.47
C ALA A 35 -28.82 38.14 0.91
N LYS A 36 -28.49 37.92 -0.37
CA LYS A 36 -27.36 38.56 -1.05
C LYS A 36 -27.52 40.08 -1.14
N GLU A 37 -28.73 40.54 -1.46
CA GLU A 37 -29.06 41.96 -1.46
C GLU A 37 -28.85 42.58 -0.08
N LYS A 38 -29.41 41.95 0.96
CA LYS A 38 -29.25 42.41 2.35
C LYS A 38 -27.79 42.42 2.79
N LEU A 39 -27.03 41.36 2.54
CA LEU A 39 -25.62 41.28 2.91
C LEU A 39 -24.79 42.37 2.21
N ASN A 40 -25.07 42.65 0.93
CA ASN A 40 -24.42 43.75 0.19
C ASN A 40 -24.75 45.14 0.78
N GLU A 41 -25.98 45.34 1.29
CA GLU A 41 -26.32 46.57 2.03
C GLU A 41 -25.55 46.68 3.35
N CYS A 42 -25.43 45.57 4.08
CA CYS A 42 -24.64 45.48 5.31
C CYS A 42 -23.15 45.79 5.04
N ASP A 43 -22.56 45.17 4.01
CA ASP A 43 -21.16 45.36 3.62
C ASP A 43 -20.87 46.81 3.21
N LYS A 44 -21.77 47.44 2.45
CA LYS A 44 -21.64 48.87 2.09
C LYS A 44 -21.67 49.76 3.33
N THR A 45 -22.53 49.43 4.29
CA THR A 45 -22.66 50.19 5.55
C THR A 45 -21.43 50.00 6.43
N LEU A 46 -20.90 48.77 6.53
CA LEU A 46 -19.64 48.48 7.23
C LEU A 46 -18.46 49.21 6.58
N TYR A 47 -18.33 49.15 5.25
CA TYR A 47 -17.28 49.86 4.52
C TYR A 47 -17.33 51.36 4.77
N LYS A 48 -18.54 51.95 4.77
CA LYS A 48 -18.72 53.36 5.12
C LYS A 48 -18.28 53.65 6.56
N ALA A 49 -18.72 52.85 7.52
CA ALA A 49 -18.34 52.99 8.93
C ALA A 49 -16.82 52.91 9.13
N MET A 50 -16.14 51.99 8.44
CA MET A 50 -14.68 51.86 8.46
C MET A 50 -13.98 53.09 7.85
N LYS A 51 -14.47 53.59 6.71
CA LYS A 51 -13.90 54.78 6.05
C LYS A 51 -14.03 56.04 6.91
N GLU A 52 -15.11 56.15 7.69
CA GLU A 52 -15.42 57.30 8.53
C GLU A 52 -14.93 57.14 9.99
N ASN A 53 -14.31 56.01 10.35
CA ASN A 53 -13.97 55.63 11.73
C ASN A 53 -15.17 55.69 12.70
N ASP A 54 -16.37 55.33 12.22
CA ASP A 54 -17.60 55.31 13.03
C ASP A 54 -17.77 53.95 13.73
N GLU A 55 -17.19 53.82 14.92
CA GLU A 55 -17.27 52.59 15.74
C GLU A 55 -18.70 52.21 16.13
N LYS A 56 -19.61 53.19 16.29
CA LYS A 56 -20.99 52.93 16.68
C LYS A 56 -21.76 52.31 15.52
N LEU A 57 -21.62 52.88 14.33
CA LEU A 57 -22.24 52.34 13.12
C LEU A 57 -21.67 50.96 12.78
N PHE A 58 -20.36 50.78 12.92
CA PHE A 58 -19.70 49.48 12.74
C PHE A 58 -20.28 48.41 13.68
N THR A 59 -20.36 48.71 14.98
CA THR A 59 -20.90 47.79 15.98
C THR A 59 -22.38 47.48 15.72
N LYS A 60 -23.18 48.50 15.39
CA LYS A 60 -24.60 48.33 15.08
C LYS A 60 -24.81 47.41 13.87
N THR A 61 -24.05 47.57 12.80
CA THR A 61 -24.21 46.76 11.58
C THR A 61 -23.67 45.34 11.76
N THR A 62 -22.57 45.14 12.51
CA THR A 62 -22.06 43.78 12.80
C THR A 62 -22.97 42.99 13.75
N GLN A 63 -23.79 43.67 14.55
CA GLN A 63 -24.76 43.06 15.47
C GLN A 63 -26.20 43.09 14.93
N ASP A 64 -26.41 43.60 13.71
CA ASP A 64 -27.74 43.70 13.11
C ASP A 64 -28.30 42.29 12.85
N PRO A 65 -29.46 41.93 13.43
CA PRO A 65 -30.00 40.58 13.31
C PRO A 65 -30.32 40.17 11.86
N GLU A 66 -30.70 41.11 11.00
CA GLU A 66 -30.96 40.81 9.59
C GLU A 66 -29.66 40.61 8.81
N CYS A 67 -28.59 41.39 9.11
CA CYS A 67 -27.26 41.17 8.52
C CYS A 67 -26.70 39.80 8.92
N LEU A 68 -26.80 39.44 10.20
CA LEU A 68 -26.37 38.13 10.70
C LEU A 68 -27.20 36.98 10.11
N ALA A 69 -28.51 37.16 9.98
CA ALA A 69 -29.40 36.18 9.38
C ALA A 69 -29.13 35.97 7.88
N ALA A 70 -28.89 37.06 7.12
CA ALA A 70 -28.56 37.00 5.71
C ALA A 70 -27.20 36.33 5.46
N ASP A 71 -26.17 36.67 6.24
CA ASP A 71 -24.85 36.04 6.17
C ASP A 71 -24.90 34.53 6.50
N SER A 72 -25.65 34.17 7.55
CA SER A 72 -25.83 32.77 7.96
C SER A 72 -26.52 31.96 6.87
N ALA A 73 -27.61 32.48 6.28
CA ALA A 73 -28.33 31.83 5.20
C ALA A 73 -27.47 31.61 3.95
N ILE A 74 -26.68 32.61 3.54
CA ILE A 74 -25.74 32.50 2.41
C ILE A 74 -24.64 31.47 2.71
N THR A 75 -24.10 31.49 3.93
CA THR A 75 -23.06 30.54 4.34
C THR A 75 -23.57 29.10 4.33
N GLU A 76 -24.79 28.86 4.80
CA GLU A 76 -25.42 27.54 4.78
C GLU A 76 -25.79 27.07 3.38
N ASP A 77 -26.34 27.95 2.54
CA ASP A 77 -26.61 27.64 1.12
C ASP A 77 -25.32 27.27 0.38
N ARG A 78 -24.23 28.01 0.58
CA ARG A 78 -22.92 27.67 -0.01
C ARG A 78 -22.45 26.29 0.45
N LYS A 79 -22.53 25.98 1.76
CA LYS A 79 -22.15 24.65 2.28
C LYS A 79 -23.01 23.55 1.68
N GLN A 80 -24.32 23.79 1.52
CA GLN A 80 -25.24 22.83 0.94
C GLN A 80 -24.97 22.62 -0.56
N GLN A 81 -24.69 23.68 -1.30
CA GLN A 81 -24.29 23.60 -2.71
C GLN A 81 -22.97 22.86 -2.89
N GLU A 82 -21.96 23.14 -2.06
CA GLU A 82 -20.68 22.42 -2.05
C GLU A 82 -20.89 20.93 -1.76
N LYS A 83 -21.76 20.58 -0.80
CA LYS A 83 -22.11 19.20 -0.49
C LYS A 83 -22.82 18.50 -1.66
N LEU A 84 -23.82 19.14 -2.26
CA LEU A 84 -24.54 18.59 -3.41
C LEU A 84 -23.63 18.41 -4.63
N GLU A 85 -22.73 19.38 -4.88
CA GLU A 85 -21.72 19.29 -5.94
C GLU A 85 -20.74 18.14 -5.68
N GLN A 86 -20.30 17.96 -4.44
CA GLN A 86 -19.44 16.85 -4.05
C GLN A 86 -20.15 15.50 -4.24
N GLU A 87 -21.39 15.36 -3.77
CA GLU A 87 -22.21 14.16 -3.95
C GLU A 87 -22.44 13.86 -5.45
N ARG A 88 -22.67 14.89 -6.27
CA ARG A 88 -22.79 14.74 -7.73
C ARG A 88 -21.48 14.24 -8.35
N LYS A 89 -20.35 14.86 -8.02
CA LYS A 89 -19.03 14.43 -8.53
C LYS A 89 -18.69 13.00 -8.12
N GLU A 90 -19.00 12.61 -6.88
CA GLU A 90 -18.79 11.25 -6.40
C GLU A 90 -19.68 10.24 -7.16
N ALA A 91 -20.95 10.59 -7.38
CA ALA A 91 -21.87 9.77 -8.16
C ALA A 91 -21.41 9.62 -9.62
N GLU A 92 -20.99 10.71 -10.27
CA GLU A 92 -20.43 10.70 -11.63
C GLU A 92 -19.17 9.83 -11.73
N GLN A 93 -18.25 9.96 -10.76
CA GLN A 93 -17.03 9.15 -10.72
C GLN A 93 -17.33 7.67 -10.48
N LYS A 94 -18.30 7.36 -9.62
CA LYS A 94 -18.74 5.98 -9.35
C LYS A 94 -19.37 5.36 -10.59
N GLN A 95 -20.26 6.09 -11.27
CA GLN A 95 -20.90 5.63 -12.50
C GLN A 95 -19.87 5.40 -13.62
N ALA A 96 -18.90 6.32 -13.78
CA ALA A 96 -17.82 6.16 -14.75
C ALA A 96 -16.97 4.92 -14.43
N LEU A 97 -16.64 4.68 -13.16
CA LEU A 97 -15.91 3.49 -12.73
C LEU A 97 -16.69 2.20 -13.00
N GLU A 98 -17.98 2.14 -12.67
CA GLU A 98 -18.84 0.98 -12.90
C GLU A 98 -19.01 0.65 -14.39
N THR A 99 -19.08 1.69 -15.23
CA THR A 99 -19.13 1.54 -16.69
C THR A 99 -17.84 0.90 -17.21
N GLU A 100 -16.68 1.41 -16.80
CA GLU A 100 -15.37 0.86 -17.18
C GLU A 100 -15.17 -0.55 -16.64
N LEU A 101 -15.56 -0.83 -15.39
CA LEU A 101 -15.52 -2.17 -14.80
C LEU A 101 -16.33 -3.16 -15.63
N THR A 102 -17.54 -2.79 -16.04
CA THR A 102 -18.41 -3.66 -16.85
C THR A 102 -17.80 -3.90 -18.23
N ALA A 103 -17.29 -2.85 -18.88
CA ALA A 103 -16.63 -2.97 -20.18
C ALA A 103 -15.40 -3.90 -20.12
N ILE A 104 -14.54 -3.72 -19.12
CA ILE A 104 -13.34 -4.54 -18.94
C ILE A 104 -13.72 -5.98 -18.58
N LYS A 105 -14.69 -6.20 -17.69
CA LYS A 105 -15.20 -7.55 -17.37
C LYS A 105 -15.66 -8.30 -18.62
N ASN A 106 -16.37 -7.61 -19.52
CA ASN A 106 -16.78 -8.19 -20.80
C ASN A 106 -15.58 -8.45 -21.73
N GLN A 107 -14.59 -7.54 -21.75
CA GLN A 107 -13.37 -7.70 -22.55
C GLN A 107 -12.51 -8.90 -22.12
N VAL A 108 -12.48 -9.21 -20.83
CA VAL A 108 -11.73 -10.35 -20.28
C VAL A 108 -12.60 -11.58 -20.01
N ALA A 109 -13.88 -11.53 -20.38
CA ALA A 109 -14.79 -12.67 -20.21
C ALA A 109 -14.27 -13.88 -20.99
N GLY A 110 -14.19 -15.03 -20.32
CA GLY A 110 -13.69 -16.27 -20.90
C GLY A 110 -12.16 -16.35 -21.05
N LYS A 111 -11.41 -15.29 -20.75
CA LYS A 111 -9.95 -15.30 -20.73
C LYS A 111 -9.44 -15.95 -19.45
N SER A 112 -8.30 -16.63 -19.55
CA SER A 112 -7.57 -17.09 -18.36
C SER A 112 -7.05 -15.89 -17.55
N TRP A 113 -6.61 -16.13 -16.32
CA TRP A 113 -5.96 -15.07 -15.54
C TRP A 113 -4.69 -14.56 -16.22
N GLN A 114 -3.92 -15.45 -16.87
CA GLN A 114 -2.70 -15.08 -17.60
C GLN A 114 -3.00 -14.14 -18.76
N GLU A 115 -4.03 -14.45 -19.54
CA GLU A 115 -4.48 -13.64 -20.67
C GLU A 115 -5.05 -12.30 -20.19
N SER A 116 -5.79 -12.29 -19.09
CA SER A 116 -6.37 -11.09 -18.50
C SER A 116 -5.30 -10.11 -18.00
N ILE A 117 -4.26 -10.62 -17.33
CA ILE A 117 -3.10 -9.83 -16.91
C ILE A 117 -2.35 -9.28 -18.13
N ASN A 118 -2.19 -10.07 -19.19
CA ASN A 118 -1.55 -9.59 -20.42
C ASN A 118 -2.35 -8.45 -21.09
N GLU A 119 -3.68 -8.44 -21.00
CA GLU A 119 -4.48 -7.29 -21.46
C GLU A 119 -4.22 -6.04 -20.62
N TYR A 120 -4.13 -6.18 -19.29
CA TYR A 120 -3.79 -5.07 -18.40
C TYR A 120 -2.44 -4.42 -18.75
N LEU A 121 -1.43 -5.23 -19.08
CA LEU A 121 -0.10 -4.75 -19.45
C LEU A 121 -0.04 -3.97 -20.77
N LYS A 122 -1.09 -4.02 -21.60
CA LYS A 122 -1.22 -3.22 -22.83
C LYS A 122 -1.78 -1.81 -22.55
N VAL A 123 -2.21 -1.54 -21.31
CA VAL A 123 -2.84 -0.27 -20.93
C VAL A 123 -1.79 0.68 -20.36
N ASP A 124 -1.00 1.28 -21.26
CA ASP A 124 0.15 2.13 -20.91
C ASP A 124 -0.20 3.31 -19.98
N GLU A 125 -1.41 3.87 -20.13
CA GLU A 125 -1.93 4.98 -19.33
C GLU A 125 -2.02 4.69 -17.83
N CYS A 126 -2.01 3.41 -17.42
CA CYS A 126 -2.16 3.02 -16.01
C CYS A 126 -0.84 2.93 -15.23
N ASN A 127 0.30 3.15 -15.90
CA ASN A 127 1.64 3.09 -15.31
C ASN A 127 2.27 4.47 -15.05
N ALA A 128 1.55 5.57 -15.28
CA ALA A 128 2.06 6.93 -15.05
C ALA A 128 2.16 7.27 -13.54
N LEU A 129 3.34 7.70 -13.09
CA LEU A 129 3.67 7.95 -11.67
C LEU A 129 3.03 9.22 -11.08
N PHE A 130 2.59 10.18 -11.90
CA PHE A 130 2.17 11.52 -11.46
C PHE A 130 0.79 11.96 -11.95
N SER A 131 -0.04 11.06 -12.47
CA SER A 131 -1.39 11.39 -12.93
C SER A 131 -2.48 10.88 -11.98
N THR A 132 -3.55 11.66 -11.82
CA THR A 132 -4.81 11.16 -11.28
C THR A 132 -5.28 9.99 -12.13
N ARG A 133 -5.34 8.79 -11.54
CA ARG A 133 -5.76 7.58 -12.27
C ARG A 133 -7.16 7.76 -12.84
N SER A 134 -7.28 7.61 -14.16
CA SER A 134 -8.55 7.62 -14.87
C SER A 134 -9.49 6.53 -14.30
N PRO A 135 -10.82 6.68 -14.45
CA PRO A 135 -11.79 5.63 -14.09
C PRO A 135 -11.42 4.28 -14.70
N LYS A 136 -11.00 4.29 -15.98
CA LYS A 136 -10.51 3.11 -16.70
C LYS A 136 -9.33 2.44 -16.01
N CYS A 137 -8.33 3.19 -15.55
CA CYS A 137 -7.19 2.61 -14.85
C CYS A 137 -7.52 2.09 -13.45
N LYS A 138 -8.45 2.76 -12.75
CA LYS A 138 -8.98 2.24 -11.47
C LYS A 138 -9.69 0.91 -11.71
N ALA A 139 -10.54 0.83 -12.73
CA ALA A 139 -11.26 -0.39 -13.11
C ALA A 139 -10.30 -1.53 -13.50
N TRP A 140 -9.34 -1.27 -14.38
CA TRP A 140 -8.32 -2.24 -14.77
C TRP A 140 -7.52 -2.76 -13.57
N LYS A 141 -7.18 -1.90 -12.61
CA LYS A 141 -6.44 -2.32 -11.42
C LYS A 141 -7.26 -3.25 -10.50
N ILE A 142 -8.57 -3.02 -10.38
CA ILE A 142 -9.46 -3.91 -9.63
C ILE A 142 -9.46 -5.29 -10.29
N ILE A 143 -9.72 -5.36 -11.60
CA ILE A 143 -9.75 -6.63 -12.34
C ILE A 143 -8.39 -7.31 -12.34
N TYR A 144 -7.31 -6.56 -12.52
CA TYR A 144 -5.94 -7.09 -12.42
C TYR A 144 -5.69 -7.77 -11.07
N ASN A 145 -6.05 -7.12 -9.95
CA ASN A 145 -5.87 -7.69 -8.62
C ASN A 145 -6.70 -8.98 -8.44
N GLU A 146 -7.96 -8.99 -8.90
CA GLU A 146 -8.80 -10.20 -8.88
C GLU A 146 -8.13 -11.37 -9.64
N LYS A 147 -7.51 -11.07 -10.78
CA LYS A 147 -6.82 -12.07 -11.62
C LYS A 147 -5.46 -12.49 -11.06
N VAL A 148 -4.73 -11.60 -10.39
CA VAL A 148 -3.55 -11.97 -9.60
C VAL A 148 -3.93 -12.95 -8.51
N ASP A 149 -5.01 -12.68 -7.77
CA ASP A 149 -5.49 -13.57 -6.71
C ASP A 149 -5.93 -14.94 -7.25
N GLU A 150 -6.57 -14.97 -8.42
CA GLU A 150 -6.90 -16.20 -9.14
C GLU A 150 -5.63 -17.00 -9.48
N GLY A 151 -4.64 -16.35 -10.10
CA GLY A 151 -3.37 -16.98 -10.44
C GLY A 151 -2.60 -17.49 -9.23
N LYS A 152 -2.55 -16.71 -8.14
CA LYS A 152 -1.96 -17.15 -6.87
C LYS A 152 -2.65 -18.41 -6.32
N LYS A 153 -3.98 -18.43 -6.29
CA LYS A 153 -4.78 -19.58 -5.81
C LYS A 153 -4.59 -20.84 -6.66
N GLU A 154 -4.31 -20.68 -7.96
CA GLU A 154 -4.00 -21.79 -8.85
C GLU A 154 -2.58 -22.31 -8.60
N LEU A 155 -1.58 -21.43 -8.65
CA LEU A 155 -0.17 -21.79 -8.55
C LEU A 155 0.21 -22.33 -7.16
N ILE A 156 -0.38 -21.82 -6.08
CA ILE A 156 -0.04 -22.26 -4.71
C ILE A 156 -0.39 -23.74 -4.47
N LYS A 157 -1.26 -24.34 -5.29
CA LYS A 157 -1.60 -25.77 -5.21
C LYS A 157 -0.49 -26.68 -5.72
N LEU A 158 0.44 -26.16 -6.50
CA LEU A 158 1.55 -26.91 -7.06
C LEU A 158 2.68 -27.08 -6.02
N PRO A 159 3.53 -28.10 -6.13
CA PRO A 159 4.81 -28.11 -5.42
C PRO A 159 5.73 -26.98 -5.95
N PHE A 160 6.75 -26.61 -5.17
CA PHE A 160 7.70 -25.55 -5.55
C PHE A 160 8.29 -25.77 -6.96
N GLU A 161 8.76 -26.99 -7.23
CA GLU A 161 9.32 -27.34 -8.55
C GLU A 161 8.27 -27.24 -9.67
N GLY A 162 7.01 -27.56 -9.39
CA GLY A 162 5.92 -27.42 -10.37
C GLY A 162 5.66 -25.95 -10.75
N ILE A 163 5.82 -25.01 -9.81
CA ILE A 163 5.73 -23.58 -10.13
C ILE A 163 6.95 -23.13 -10.93
N LYS A 164 8.14 -23.62 -10.55
CA LYS A 164 9.40 -23.34 -11.23
C LYS A 164 9.36 -23.78 -12.70
N GLU A 165 8.85 -24.97 -12.98
CA GLU A 165 8.63 -25.46 -14.35
C GLU A 165 7.68 -24.54 -15.14
N GLN A 166 6.63 -24.02 -14.50
CA GLN A 166 5.71 -23.08 -15.12
C GLN A 166 6.29 -21.68 -15.34
N MET A 167 7.36 -21.28 -14.63
CA MET A 167 8.03 -19.99 -14.89
C MET A 167 8.48 -19.88 -16.34
N GLY A 168 8.91 -20.98 -16.96
CA GLY A 168 9.33 -20.99 -18.36
C GLY A 168 8.26 -20.47 -19.32
N SER A 169 6.97 -20.77 -19.08
CA SER A 169 5.86 -20.27 -19.90
C SER A 169 5.39 -18.89 -19.43
N LEU A 170 5.27 -18.68 -18.12
CA LEU A 170 4.75 -17.44 -17.54
C LEU A 170 5.69 -16.24 -17.70
N CYS A 171 7.00 -16.48 -17.70
CA CYS A 171 8.04 -15.46 -17.83
C CYS A 171 8.58 -15.29 -19.26
N LYS A 172 8.06 -16.03 -20.24
CA LYS A 172 8.54 -15.97 -21.63
C LYS A 172 8.17 -14.67 -22.32
N LEU A 173 6.94 -14.22 -22.13
CA LEU A 173 6.37 -13.08 -22.87
C LEU A 173 6.67 -11.75 -22.19
N ASP A 174 6.73 -11.73 -20.86
CA ASP A 174 6.92 -10.50 -20.09
C ASP A 174 7.51 -10.80 -18.71
N LYS A 175 8.55 -10.05 -18.34
CA LYS A 175 9.21 -10.09 -17.02
C LYS A 175 9.09 -8.77 -16.25
N ARG A 176 8.32 -7.81 -16.78
CA ARG A 176 8.08 -6.52 -16.13
C ARG A 176 7.29 -6.73 -14.83
N PRO A 177 7.35 -5.75 -13.91
CA PRO A 177 6.42 -5.71 -12.78
C PRO A 177 4.97 -5.86 -13.25
N ASN A 178 4.15 -6.52 -12.43
CA ASN A 178 2.74 -6.83 -12.72
C ASN A 178 2.48 -7.83 -13.85
N SER A 179 3.51 -8.50 -14.37
CA SER A 179 3.35 -9.58 -15.35
C SER A 179 2.94 -10.92 -14.72
N ASN A 180 2.59 -11.89 -15.56
CA ASN A 180 2.39 -13.27 -15.13
C ASN A 180 3.62 -13.86 -14.43
N CYS A 181 4.82 -13.47 -14.88
CA CYS A 181 6.08 -13.82 -14.23
C CYS A 181 6.12 -13.32 -12.78
N SER A 182 5.73 -12.06 -12.57
CA SER A 182 5.69 -11.46 -11.23
C SER A 182 4.72 -12.19 -10.30
N VAL A 183 3.59 -12.68 -10.80
CA VAL A 183 2.67 -13.51 -10.02
C VAL A 183 3.34 -14.83 -9.60
N ALA A 184 4.00 -15.53 -10.53
CA ALA A 184 4.70 -16.77 -10.23
C ALA A 184 5.86 -16.58 -9.22
N GLU A 185 6.63 -15.52 -9.37
CA GLU A 185 7.71 -15.16 -8.44
C GLU A 185 7.19 -14.91 -7.02
N LEU A 186 6.05 -14.22 -6.89
CA LEU A 186 5.41 -14.01 -5.58
C LEU A 186 5.00 -15.33 -4.92
N VAL A 187 4.43 -16.26 -5.69
CA VAL A 187 4.02 -17.57 -5.14
C VAL A 187 5.23 -18.42 -4.76
N LEU A 188 6.32 -18.38 -5.52
CA LEU A 188 7.58 -19.05 -5.16
C LEU A 188 8.17 -18.48 -3.87
N GLU A 189 8.19 -17.15 -3.73
CA GLU A 189 8.61 -16.46 -2.52
C GLU A 189 7.77 -16.90 -1.31
N GLU A 190 6.43 -16.86 -1.44
CA GLU A 190 5.47 -17.27 -0.41
C GLU A 190 5.70 -18.74 0.03
N LYS A 191 5.85 -19.67 -0.92
CA LYS A 191 6.12 -21.09 -0.58
C LYS A 191 7.45 -21.29 0.13
N ALA A 192 8.52 -20.69 -0.38
CA ALA A 192 9.83 -20.80 0.26
C ALA A 192 9.77 -20.23 1.68
N LYS A 193 9.05 -19.12 1.87
CA LYS A 193 8.89 -18.49 3.18
C LYS A 193 8.11 -19.38 4.15
N GLU A 194 6.99 -19.96 3.73
CA GLU A 194 6.18 -20.87 4.56
C GLU A 194 6.99 -22.11 4.97
N ASP A 195 7.67 -22.72 4.01
CA ASP A 195 8.45 -23.93 4.21
C ASP A 195 9.71 -23.73 5.09
N LEU A 196 10.25 -22.50 5.14
CA LEU A 196 11.41 -22.13 5.95
C LEU A 196 11.05 -21.43 7.26
N ALA A 197 9.78 -21.13 7.53
CA ALA A 197 9.37 -20.29 8.66
C ALA A 197 9.86 -20.80 10.02
N ASN A 198 9.88 -22.13 10.19
CA ASN A 198 10.27 -22.80 11.43
C ASN A 198 11.39 -23.84 11.21
N ALA A 199 12.07 -23.80 10.07
CA ALA A 199 13.17 -24.70 9.77
C ALA A 199 14.39 -24.37 10.65
N ASP A 200 15.06 -25.41 11.16
CA ASP A 200 16.38 -25.27 11.79
C ASP A 200 17.47 -24.98 10.75
N ILE A 201 18.66 -24.59 11.21
CA ILE A 201 19.76 -24.18 10.32
C ILE A 201 20.20 -25.25 9.32
N GLN A 202 20.16 -26.54 9.70
CA GLN A 202 20.57 -27.64 8.82
C GLN A 202 19.53 -27.84 7.72
N THR A 203 18.24 -27.76 8.09
CA THR A 203 17.13 -27.81 7.15
C THR A 203 17.17 -26.63 6.18
N VAL A 204 17.44 -25.41 6.67
CA VAL A 204 17.59 -24.22 5.83
C VAL A 204 18.76 -24.40 4.85
N GLU A 205 19.92 -24.85 5.33
CA GLU A 205 21.10 -25.05 4.48
C GLU A 205 20.84 -26.09 3.39
N ALA A 206 20.23 -27.23 3.74
CA ALA A 206 19.92 -28.30 2.79
C ALA A 206 18.97 -27.84 1.67
N LYS A 207 18.11 -26.86 1.94
CA LYS A 207 17.17 -26.31 0.95
C LYS A 207 17.79 -25.22 0.06
N LYS A 208 19.04 -24.81 0.31
CA LYS A 208 19.74 -23.81 -0.51
C LYS A 208 19.77 -24.19 -2.00
N SER A 209 20.08 -25.44 -2.32
CA SER A 209 20.15 -25.89 -3.72
C SER A 209 18.78 -25.88 -4.42
N ILE A 210 17.69 -25.89 -3.66
CA ILE A 210 16.32 -25.84 -4.19
C ILE A 210 15.92 -24.37 -4.40
N TYR A 211 16.05 -23.54 -3.36
CA TYR A 211 15.54 -22.16 -3.38
C TYR A 211 16.50 -21.15 -3.98
N CYS A 212 17.79 -21.47 -4.04
CA CYS A 212 18.85 -20.69 -4.67
C CYS A 212 19.51 -21.45 -5.83
N ALA A 213 18.74 -22.29 -6.55
CA ALA A 213 19.19 -22.90 -7.80
C ALA A 213 19.60 -21.81 -8.82
N GLU A 214 20.56 -22.11 -9.69
CA GLU A 214 21.19 -21.13 -10.59
C GLU A 214 20.17 -20.36 -11.45
N ASP A 215 19.12 -21.04 -11.91
CA ASP A 215 18.08 -20.49 -12.77
C ASP A 215 17.08 -19.56 -12.04
N ILE A 216 17.04 -19.62 -10.71
CA ILE A 216 16.19 -18.75 -9.86
C ILE A 216 16.98 -18.01 -8.79
N TYR A 217 18.31 -17.97 -8.88
CA TYR A 217 19.20 -17.38 -7.87
C TYR A 217 18.89 -15.90 -7.61
N SER A 218 18.42 -15.17 -8.62
CA SER A 218 18.03 -13.76 -8.48
C SER A 218 16.61 -13.54 -7.98
N SER A 219 15.81 -14.59 -7.79
CA SER A 219 14.43 -14.51 -7.32
C SER A 219 14.36 -14.19 -5.83
N ASN A 220 13.22 -13.69 -5.37
CA ASN A 220 12.97 -13.46 -3.95
C ASN A 220 12.88 -14.75 -3.13
N ALA A 221 12.63 -15.92 -3.76
CA ALA A 221 12.70 -17.20 -3.05
C ALA A 221 14.12 -17.44 -2.48
N CYS A 222 15.16 -17.06 -3.23
CA CYS A 222 16.53 -17.08 -2.73
C CYS A 222 16.84 -15.84 -1.88
N ARG A 223 16.79 -14.65 -2.51
CA ARG A 223 17.30 -13.37 -1.97
C ARG A 223 16.53 -12.81 -0.78
N LYS A 224 15.35 -13.36 -0.50
CA LYS A 224 14.55 -12.98 0.66
C LYS A 224 14.23 -14.21 1.48
N SER A 225 13.44 -15.13 0.95
CA SER A 225 12.92 -16.24 1.78
C SER A 225 14.02 -17.14 2.33
N TRP A 226 14.99 -17.56 1.50
CA TRP A 226 16.11 -18.38 1.96
C TRP A 226 17.14 -17.57 2.77
N GLU A 227 17.57 -16.41 2.26
CA GLU A 227 18.55 -15.55 2.95
C GLU A 227 18.05 -15.09 4.34
N ASP A 228 16.81 -14.63 4.46
CA ASP A 228 16.21 -14.23 5.75
C ASP A 228 16.14 -15.42 6.73
N ALA A 229 15.84 -16.62 6.24
CA ALA A 229 15.79 -17.81 7.08
C ALA A 229 17.19 -18.25 7.52
N TRP A 230 18.18 -18.19 6.62
CA TRP A 230 19.57 -18.47 6.92
C TRP A 230 20.12 -17.50 7.95
N ASP A 231 19.91 -16.19 7.75
CA ASP A 231 20.39 -15.15 8.65
C ASP A 231 19.73 -15.28 10.03
N ARG A 232 18.41 -15.51 10.09
CA ARG A 232 17.68 -15.74 11.36
C ARG A 232 18.27 -16.90 12.16
N GLU A 233 18.48 -18.06 11.56
CA GLU A 233 19.01 -19.22 12.28
C GLU A 233 20.52 -19.07 12.55
N SER A 234 21.26 -18.52 11.59
CA SER A 234 22.69 -18.24 11.73
C SER A 234 22.96 -17.32 12.91
N ASP A 235 22.20 -16.24 13.07
CA ASP A 235 22.35 -15.30 14.18
C ASP A 235 22.12 -15.95 15.55
N LYS A 236 21.17 -16.90 15.66
CA LYS A 236 20.97 -17.68 16.90
C LYS A 236 22.22 -18.48 17.25
N HIS A 237 22.80 -19.17 16.29
CA HIS A 237 24.01 -19.98 16.50
C HIS A 237 25.26 -19.12 16.75
N VAL A 238 25.39 -17.99 16.05
CA VAL A 238 26.46 -17.01 16.33
C VAL A 238 26.35 -16.50 17.77
N LYS A 239 25.15 -16.16 18.22
CA LYS A 239 24.91 -15.73 19.60
C LYS A 239 25.28 -16.85 20.59
N PHE A 240 24.80 -18.07 20.35
CA PHE A 240 25.11 -19.22 21.19
C PHE A 240 26.63 -19.47 21.32
N PHE A 241 27.38 -19.45 20.23
CA PHE A 241 28.84 -19.59 20.27
C PHE A 241 29.56 -18.36 20.87
N THR A 242 28.95 -17.17 20.79
CA THR A 242 29.52 -15.98 21.45
C THR A 242 29.37 -16.08 22.98
N GLU A 243 28.28 -16.69 23.46
CA GLU A 243 27.93 -16.78 24.89
C GLU A 243 28.39 -18.08 25.56
N ASN A 244 28.78 -19.11 24.78
CA ASN A 244 29.20 -20.41 25.29
C ASN A 244 30.62 -20.78 24.81
N ASP A 245 31.59 -20.64 25.71
CA ASP A 245 33.01 -20.87 25.45
C ASP A 245 33.34 -22.29 25.04
N GLU A 246 32.79 -23.27 25.76
CA GLU A 246 33.08 -24.68 25.48
C GLU A 246 32.58 -25.06 24.09
N GLU A 247 31.34 -24.71 23.78
CA GLU A 247 30.76 -25.03 22.48
C GLU A 247 31.48 -24.31 21.34
N PHE A 248 31.84 -23.05 21.52
CA PHE A 248 32.59 -22.29 20.54
C PHE A 248 33.95 -22.90 20.25
N ILE A 249 34.74 -23.22 21.29
CA ILE A 249 36.06 -23.83 21.14
C ILE A 249 35.94 -25.19 20.44
N ASN A 250 35.00 -26.02 20.87
CA ASN A 250 34.77 -27.34 20.28
C ASN A 250 34.40 -27.25 18.79
N THR A 251 33.44 -26.37 18.45
CA THR A 251 32.99 -26.17 17.08
C THR A 251 34.08 -25.57 16.20
N PHE A 252 34.77 -24.53 16.70
CA PHE A 252 35.85 -23.88 15.99
C PHE A 252 37.00 -24.86 15.69
N ASN A 253 37.39 -25.66 16.68
CA ASN A 253 38.46 -26.64 16.52
C ASN A 253 38.08 -27.77 15.55
N SER A 254 36.81 -28.18 15.52
CA SER A 254 36.28 -29.09 14.50
C SER A 254 36.38 -28.50 13.08
N CYS A 255 36.12 -27.20 12.93
CA CYS A 255 36.32 -26.51 11.65
C CYS A 255 37.80 -26.43 11.25
N ALA A 256 38.70 -26.18 12.20
CA ALA A 256 40.15 -26.21 11.96
C ALA A 256 40.64 -27.61 11.55
N ASP A 257 40.10 -28.67 12.15
CA ASP A 257 40.41 -30.05 11.75
C ASP A 257 40.00 -30.36 10.31
N LYS A 258 38.83 -29.85 9.87
CA LYS A 258 38.39 -30.02 8.47
C LYS A 258 39.33 -29.31 7.48
N ILE A 259 39.82 -28.11 7.82
CA ILE A 259 40.76 -27.36 6.98
C ILE A 259 42.13 -28.06 6.94
N ALA A 260 42.65 -28.48 8.10
CA ALA A 260 43.91 -29.23 8.17
C ALA A 260 43.85 -30.56 7.38
N ALA A 261 42.70 -31.22 7.37
CA ALA A 261 42.48 -32.43 6.57
C ALA A 261 42.50 -32.15 5.05
N LEU A 262 42.10 -30.96 4.58
CA LEU A 262 42.25 -30.56 3.18
C LEU A 262 43.71 -30.25 2.83
N ASP A 263 44.44 -29.59 3.73
CA ASP A 263 45.86 -29.28 3.55
C ASP A 263 46.70 -30.54 3.32
N ALA A 264 46.36 -31.63 4.00
CA ALA A 264 47.03 -32.92 3.86
C ALA A 264 46.82 -33.59 2.49
N GLN A 265 45.78 -33.24 1.74
CA GLN A 265 45.37 -33.93 0.50
C GLN A 265 46.16 -33.50 -0.75
N LYS A 266 47.11 -32.56 -0.65
CA LYS A 266 47.93 -32.05 -1.77
C LYS A 266 47.10 -31.71 -3.02
N LEU A 267 45.94 -31.09 -2.82
CA LEU A 267 45.02 -30.69 -3.88
C LEU A 267 45.57 -29.49 -4.67
N GLU A 268 45.15 -29.38 -5.94
CA GLU A 268 45.37 -28.16 -6.74
C GLU A 268 44.71 -26.95 -6.07
N TRP A 269 45.33 -25.78 -6.23
CA TRP A 269 44.89 -24.55 -5.53
C TRP A 269 43.40 -24.24 -5.74
N SER A 270 42.89 -24.41 -6.96
CA SER A 270 41.48 -24.12 -7.28
C SER A 270 40.50 -25.07 -6.57
N GLN A 271 40.84 -26.36 -6.49
CA GLN A 271 40.04 -27.37 -5.80
C GLN A 271 40.06 -27.14 -4.30
N LYS A 272 41.26 -26.91 -3.74
CA LYS A 272 41.45 -26.58 -2.34
C LYS A 272 40.63 -25.36 -1.93
N ASN A 273 40.77 -24.25 -2.66
CA ASN A 273 40.06 -23.01 -2.37
C ASN A 273 38.52 -23.18 -2.46
N ASN A 274 38.01 -23.99 -3.38
CA ASN A 274 36.58 -24.30 -3.45
C ASN A 274 36.11 -25.06 -2.19
N LEU A 275 36.81 -26.12 -1.80
CA LEU A 275 36.47 -26.92 -0.62
C LEU A 275 36.61 -26.12 0.68
N GLU A 276 37.65 -25.30 0.82
CA GLU A 276 37.81 -24.39 1.96
C GLU A 276 36.64 -23.39 2.05
N ARG A 277 36.22 -22.82 0.92
CA ARG A 277 35.04 -21.94 0.87
C ARG A 277 33.75 -22.68 1.23
N GLN A 278 33.60 -23.94 0.82
CA GLN A 278 32.44 -24.74 1.19
C GLN A 278 32.43 -25.01 2.69
N ILE A 279 33.57 -25.35 3.31
CA ILE A 279 33.65 -25.53 4.76
C ILE A 279 33.34 -24.21 5.48
N THR A 280 33.98 -23.12 5.08
CA THR A 280 33.95 -21.85 5.84
C THR A 280 32.68 -21.02 5.67
N ASN A 281 31.87 -21.30 4.63
CA ASN A 281 30.61 -20.59 4.36
C ASN A 281 29.35 -21.44 4.65
N THR A 282 29.51 -22.59 5.31
CA THR A 282 28.40 -23.48 5.72
C THR A 282 28.35 -23.65 7.23
N PHE A 283 27.22 -24.17 7.72
CA PHE A 283 27.07 -24.47 9.13
C PHE A 283 27.95 -25.68 9.50
N PRO A 284 28.65 -25.67 10.66
CA PRO A 284 28.65 -24.61 11.68
C PRO A 284 29.79 -23.59 11.54
N CYS A 285 30.68 -23.75 10.57
CA CYS A 285 31.94 -23.00 10.52
C CYS A 285 31.74 -21.52 10.14
N TYR A 286 30.73 -21.19 9.33
CA TYR A 286 30.37 -19.79 9.10
C TYR A 286 30.02 -19.10 10.41
N GLN A 287 29.18 -19.74 11.24
CA GLN A 287 28.75 -19.18 12.52
C GLN A 287 29.91 -19.11 13.52
N ALA A 288 30.79 -20.11 13.56
CA ALA A 288 32.00 -20.07 14.38
C ALA A 288 32.95 -18.93 13.96
N LYS A 289 33.12 -18.68 12.66
CA LYS A 289 33.91 -17.56 12.12
C LYS A 289 33.32 -16.20 12.53
N MET A 290 31.99 -16.07 12.45
CA MET A 290 31.30 -14.85 12.87
C MET A 290 31.39 -14.64 14.38
N ALA A 291 31.23 -15.70 15.18
CA ALA A 291 31.40 -15.66 16.63
C ALA A 291 32.83 -15.28 17.04
N TYR A 292 33.86 -15.82 16.37
CA TYR A 292 35.26 -15.43 16.58
C TYR A 292 35.45 -13.91 16.47
N SER A 293 34.84 -13.31 15.44
CA SER A 293 34.89 -11.87 15.22
C SER A 293 34.12 -11.10 16.30
N LYS A 294 32.90 -11.54 16.65
CA LYS A 294 32.09 -10.91 17.71
C LYS A 294 32.72 -11.02 19.11
N ARG A 295 33.53 -12.05 19.35
CA ARG A 295 34.32 -12.23 20.58
C ARG A 295 35.60 -11.37 20.62
N GLY A 296 35.86 -10.54 19.60
CA GLY A 296 37.00 -9.63 19.56
C GLY A 296 38.34 -10.31 19.27
N MET A 297 38.33 -11.54 18.75
CA MET A 297 39.55 -12.31 18.48
C MET A 297 40.23 -11.93 17.14
N GLY A 298 39.57 -11.08 16.33
CA GLY A 298 40.07 -10.57 15.06
C GLY A 298 38.97 -10.47 14.01
N TYR A 299 39.21 -9.73 12.92
CA TYR A 299 38.21 -9.49 11.88
C TYR A 299 38.11 -10.58 10.81
N SER A 300 39.05 -11.52 10.79
CA SER A 300 39.11 -12.58 9.78
C SER A 300 39.83 -13.79 10.36
N VAL A 301 39.27 -14.98 10.12
CA VAL A 301 39.86 -16.25 10.54
C VAL A 301 39.69 -17.29 9.44
N ARG A 302 40.75 -18.06 9.22
CA ARG A 302 40.84 -19.13 8.21
C ARG A 302 40.89 -20.53 8.82
N PHE A 303 40.71 -20.63 10.14
CA PHE A 303 40.81 -21.89 10.89
C PHE A 303 42.16 -22.63 10.73
N GLU A 304 43.25 -21.89 10.46
CA GLU A 304 44.60 -22.45 10.31
C GLU A 304 45.19 -22.98 11.63
N LYS A 305 44.63 -22.54 12.77
CA LYS A 305 45.07 -22.94 14.11
C LYS A 305 43.86 -23.19 15.00
N LYS A 306 43.99 -24.16 15.89
CA LYS A 306 43.02 -24.42 16.97
C LYS A 306 43.10 -23.34 18.05
N ILE A 307 42.00 -23.15 18.78
CA ILE A 307 41.95 -22.37 20.01
C ILE A 307 42.31 -23.29 21.18
N GLU A 308 43.28 -22.87 21.96
CA GLU A 308 43.67 -23.51 23.23
C GLU A 308 42.72 -23.04 24.34
N LYS A 309 42.38 -23.94 25.28
CA LYS A 309 41.57 -23.62 26.47
C LYS A 309 42.39 -22.88 27.52
#